data_AF-A0AAU3XGB5-F1
#
_entry.id   AF-A0AAU3XGB5-F1
#
_cell.length_a   1.000
_cell.length_b   1.000
_cell.length_c   1.000
_cell.angle_alpha   90.00
_cell.angle_beta   90.00
_cell.angle_gamma   90.00
#
_symmetry.space_group_name_H-M   'P 1'
#
loop_
_entity.id
_entity.type
_entity.pdbx_description
1 polymer ?
#
loop_
_entity_poly.entity_id
_entity_poly.type
_entity_poly.pdbx_seq_one_letter_code
_entity_poly.pdbx_strand_id
1 'polypeptide(L)'
;MSTQEPYAVPVPKGYRVGAWEVREPLASGAFGTVYAARCAEPAEGLPAEAALKFHPTGTRTPRQLRHLRELAERETELLRRLQRPRLIRMYETLTVDDPSDPLLDGASVLVLERAEGSLDQLIDRLAGRSRGQRAVALPGGPSLLAQICEGVAHLHHAGWVHGDLKPANVLLMADGSVRLADFNLAAEMDGTHAYSPAFATPDYTPPELLWAEVGEHGHLTRPTADVWAFGVLAHLVLTGGPPFPGATPPARRDAVLRYARGREELRLSPELPDAWRQIVTDCLAPTHAARAPHTASSLLRRVETAAGAARSPRLPRLRPRRGPHPAVLGGLAALTLVSLAVAGLLALREPAPQGYARCDRGDVCFFTEADGQGEMCAWYEYDDDWLGGIITCDWAKDTRPRSAFNNGYSGDPHDDVRLFREPNRKEPFGCVQENTKVNYPDGLVLRSHEWVAAC
;
A
#
# COMPACT_ATOMS: atom_id res chain seq x y z
N MET A 1 -11.19 -1.91 -32.36
CA MET A 1 -11.70 -0.83 -31.48
C MET A 1 -11.10 -1.08 -30.11
N SER A 2 -10.16 -0.23 -29.70
CA SER A 2 -9.37 -0.40 -28.47
C SER A 2 -10.24 -0.01 -27.28
N THR A 3 -10.53 -0.99 -26.41
CA THR A 3 -11.15 -0.78 -25.10
C THR A 3 -10.11 -0.14 -24.18
N GLN A 4 -10.00 1.19 -24.20
CA GLN A 4 -9.25 1.92 -23.17
C GLN A 4 -9.98 1.73 -21.84
N GLU A 5 -9.28 1.23 -20.83
CA GLU A 5 -9.75 1.29 -19.44
C GLU A 5 -10.07 2.76 -19.10
N PRO A 6 -11.20 3.04 -18.43
CA PRO A 6 -11.55 4.41 -18.09
C PRO A 6 -10.49 4.99 -17.13
N TYR A 7 -9.92 6.15 -17.51
CA TYR A 7 -9.03 6.90 -16.64
C TYR A 7 -9.77 7.30 -15.36
N ALA A 8 -9.13 7.14 -14.19
CA ALA A 8 -9.72 7.54 -12.92
C ALA A 8 -9.98 9.06 -12.86
N VAL A 9 -9.13 9.85 -13.52
CA VAL A 9 -9.33 11.28 -13.75
C VAL A 9 -9.01 11.59 -15.21
N PRO A 10 -10.00 11.76 -16.10
CA PRO A 10 -9.76 12.08 -17.50
C PRO A 10 -9.35 13.54 -17.64
N VAL A 11 -8.13 13.79 -18.12
CA VAL A 11 -7.59 15.16 -18.33
C VAL A 11 -7.28 15.36 -19.82
N PRO A 12 -7.80 16.41 -20.46
CA PRO A 12 -7.52 16.67 -21.87
C PRO A 12 -6.04 16.95 -22.15
N LYS A 13 -5.54 16.44 -23.29
CA LYS A 13 -4.21 16.83 -23.78
C LYS A 13 -4.21 18.33 -24.10
N GLY A 14 -3.19 19.04 -23.62
CA GLY A 14 -3.10 20.51 -23.74
C GLY A 14 -3.75 21.26 -22.58
N TYR A 15 -4.40 20.57 -21.64
CA TYR A 15 -4.92 21.18 -20.42
C TYR A 15 -3.78 21.83 -19.62
N ARG A 16 -4.02 23.01 -19.07
CA ARG A 16 -3.01 23.76 -18.30
C ARG A 16 -3.36 23.77 -16.82
N VAL A 17 -2.39 23.40 -15.99
CA VAL A 17 -2.48 23.50 -14.53
C VAL A 17 -1.18 24.13 -14.02
N GLY A 18 -1.29 25.34 -13.46
CA GLY A 18 -0.12 26.17 -13.14
C GLY A 18 0.79 26.38 -14.36
N ALA A 19 2.09 26.15 -14.19
CA ALA A 19 3.10 26.28 -15.25
C ALA A 19 3.14 25.09 -16.22
N TRP A 20 2.28 24.08 -16.06
CA TRP A 20 2.37 22.80 -16.76
C TRP A 20 1.27 22.62 -17.80
N GLU A 21 1.65 22.09 -18.96
CA GLU A 21 0.72 21.65 -20.01
C GLU A 21 0.71 20.11 -20.06
N VAL A 22 -0.48 19.54 -19.87
CA VAL A 22 -0.74 18.09 -19.86
C VAL A 22 -0.52 17.48 -21.24
N ARG A 23 0.12 16.31 -21.28
CA ARG A 23 0.44 15.54 -22.48
C ARG A 23 -0.24 14.17 -22.44
N GLU A 24 0.38 13.14 -22.99
CA GLU A 24 -0.16 11.78 -22.99
C GLU A 24 -0.29 11.18 -21.59
N PRO A 25 -1.29 10.31 -21.36
CA PRO A 25 -1.38 9.52 -20.14
C PRO A 25 -0.21 8.54 -20.04
N LEU A 26 0.29 8.36 -18.83
CA LEU A 26 1.39 7.45 -18.49
C LEU A 26 0.90 6.24 -17.72
N ALA A 27 -0.01 6.45 -16.78
CA ALA A 27 -0.58 5.40 -15.94
C ALA A 27 -1.96 5.81 -15.43
N SER A 28 -2.82 4.83 -15.13
CA SER A 28 -4.08 5.04 -14.45
C SER A 28 -4.23 4.00 -13.34
N GLY A 29 -4.75 4.39 -12.18
CA GLY A 29 -4.98 3.50 -11.06
C GLY A 29 -6.10 3.98 -10.15
N ALA A 30 -6.37 3.23 -9.08
CA ALA A 30 -7.44 3.55 -8.13
C ALA A 30 -7.30 4.94 -7.49
N PHE A 31 -6.05 5.39 -7.30
CA PHE A 31 -5.67 6.59 -6.56
C PHE A 31 -5.40 7.83 -7.45
N GLY A 32 -5.62 7.72 -8.76
CA GLY A 32 -5.44 8.83 -9.69
C GLY A 32 -4.98 8.41 -11.08
N THR A 33 -4.77 9.41 -11.92
CA THR A 33 -4.22 9.22 -13.27
C THR A 33 -2.97 10.08 -13.44
N VAL A 34 -1.93 9.49 -13.99
CA VAL A 34 -0.64 10.13 -14.21
C VAL A 34 -0.48 10.48 -15.68
N TYR A 35 -0.14 11.73 -15.97
CA TYR A 35 0.10 12.24 -17.31
C TYR A 35 1.53 12.76 -17.45
N ALA A 36 2.10 12.66 -18.64
CA ALA A 36 3.28 13.44 -18.98
C ALA A 36 2.89 14.92 -19.02
N ALA A 37 3.84 15.80 -18.71
CA ALA A 37 3.64 17.22 -18.82
C ALA A 37 4.90 17.94 -19.28
N ARG A 38 4.68 19.07 -19.94
CA ARG A 38 5.73 19.98 -20.35
C ARG A 38 5.56 21.29 -19.60
N CYS A 39 6.67 21.85 -19.14
CA CYS A 39 6.69 23.18 -18.57
C CYS A 39 6.41 24.21 -19.69
N ALA A 40 5.27 24.91 -19.58
CA ALA A 40 4.85 25.96 -20.50
C ALA A 40 5.51 27.31 -20.15
N GLU A 41 5.81 27.52 -18.86
CA GLU A 41 6.41 28.74 -18.33
C GLU A 41 7.65 28.37 -17.51
N PRO A 42 8.87 28.53 -18.05
CA PRO A 42 10.09 28.17 -17.35
C PRO A 42 10.21 28.93 -16.03
N ALA A 43 10.29 28.20 -14.93
CA ALA A 43 10.52 28.74 -13.59
C ALA A 43 11.81 28.16 -13.00
N GLU A 44 12.48 28.94 -12.15
CA GLU A 44 13.72 28.50 -11.50
C GLU A 44 13.45 27.29 -10.59
N GLY A 45 14.16 26.19 -10.83
CA GLY A 45 14.02 24.95 -10.05
C GLY A 45 13.03 23.91 -10.60
N LEU A 46 12.27 24.22 -11.65
CA LEU A 46 11.38 23.27 -12.33
C LEU A 46 12.03 22.67 -13.59
N PRO A 47 11.84 21.37 -13.88
CA PRO A 47 12.34 20.76 -15.10
C PRO A 47 11.49 21.13 -16.33
N ALA A 48 12.03 20.90 -17.53
CA ALA A 48 11.28 21.09 -18.78
C ALA A 48 10.13 20.09 -18.95
N GLU A 49 10.26 18.90 -18.37
CA GLU A 49 9.28 17.81 -18.42
C GLU A 49 9.06 17.22 -17.02
N ALA A 50 7.81 16.82 -16.75
CA ALA A 50 7.39 16.24 -15.48
C ALA A 50 6.32 15.16 -15.71
N ALA A 51 5.97 14.45 -14.64
CA ALA A 51 4.78 13.64 -14.55
C ALA A 51 3.78 14.29 -13.58
N LEU A 52 2.52 14.43 -14.00
CA LEU A 52 1.44 15.00 -13.19
C LEU A 52 0.51 13.90 -12.73
N LYS A 53 0.44 13.64 -11.42
CA LYS A 53 -0.52 12.71 -10.81
C LYS A 53 -1.74 13.49 -10.35
N PHE A 54 -2.87 13.30 -11.03
CA PHE A 54 -4.15 13.89 -10.67
C PHE A 54 -4.90 12.95 -9.73
N HIS A 55 -5.27 13.45 -8.56
CA HIS A 55 -6.11 12.72 -7.62
C HIS A 55 -7.61 12.98 -7.91
N PRO A 56 -8.49 11.97 -7.75
CA PRO A 56 -9.91 12.10 -8.08
C PRO A 56 -10.65 13.18 -7.29
N THR A 57 -11.58 13.87 -7.96
CA THR A 57 -12.55 14.79 -7.35
C THR A 57 -14.00 14.37 -7.63
N GLY A 58 -14.91 14.83 -6.77
CA GLY A 58 -16.34 15.08 -7.04
C GLY A 58 -17.28 13.93 -7.44
N THR A 59 -16.78 12.79 -7.92
CA THR A 59 -17.58 11.69 -8.51
C THR A 59 -17.70 10.47 -7.60
N ARG A 60 -16.99 10.49 -6.48
CA ARG A 60 -16.99 9.42 -5.46
C ARG A 60 -17.79 9.87 -4.25
N THR A 61 -18.21 8.90 -3.43
CA THR A 61 -18.93 9.23 -2.19
C THR A 61 -18.06 10.14 -1.30
N PRO A 62 -18.67 11.00 -0.45
CA PRO A 62 -17.90 11.86 0.45
C PRO A 62 -16.87 11.10 1.30
N ARG A 63 -17.20 9.88 1.72
CA ARG A 63 -16.31 8.96 2.45
C ARG A 63 -15.10 8.54 1.61
N GLN A 64 -15.31 8.10 0.37
CA GLN A 64 -14.23 7.74 -0.55
C GLN A 64 -13.31 8.92 -0.85
N LEU A 65 -13.88 10.11 -1.08
CA LEU A 65 -13.10 11.33 -1.31
C LEU A 65 -12.23 11.69 -0.11
N ARG A 66 -12.73 11.54 1.11
CA ARG A 66 -11.94 11.76 2.34
C ARG A 66 -10.77 10.78 2.40
N HIS A 67 -11.04 9.48 2.23
CA HIS A 67 -10.01 8.46 2.30
C HIS A 67 -8.91 8.69 1.26
N LEU A 68 -9.26 8.98 0.01
CA LEU A 68 -8.28 9.25 -1.06
C LEU A 68 -7.46 10.51 -0.81
N ARG A 69 -8.07 11.55 -0.21
CA ARG A 69 -7.35 12.75 0.22
C ARG A 69 -6.32 12.43 1.29
N GLU A 70 -6.68 11.63 2.29
CA GLU A 70 -5.74 11.20 3.33
C GLU A 70 -4.54 10.42 2.74
N LEU A 71 -4.77 9.56 1.73
CA LEU A 71 -3.69 8.86 1.03
C LEU A 71 -2.78 9.82 0.26
N ALA A 72 -3.37 10.77 -0.47
CA ALA A 72 -2.62 11.79 -1.23
C ALA A 72 -1.82 12.71 -0.31
N GLU A 73 -2.38 13.09 0.85
CA GLU A 73 -1.69 13.88 1.87
C GLU A 73 -0.50 13.13 2.47
N ARG A 74 -0.64 11.83 2.75
CA ARG A 74 0.47 10.97 3.20
C ARG A 74 1.59 10.90 2.17
N GLU A 75 1.27 10.66 0.90
CA GLU A 75 2.25 10.63 -0.19
C GLU A 75 2.98 11.98 -0.30
N THR A 76 2.22 13.08 -0.25
CA THR A 76 2.76 14.44 -0.29
C THR A 76 3.72 14.69 0.87
N GLU A 77 3.34 14.32 2.10
CA GLU A 77 4.15 14.56 3.28
C GLU A 77 5.47 13.78 3.23
N LEU A 78 5.41 12.51 2.83
CA LEU A 78 6.60 11.68 2.66
C LEU A 78 7.55 12.29 1.62
N LEU A 79 7.03 12.64 0.45
CA LEU A 79 7.82 13.19 -0.66
C LEU A 79 8.40 14.57 -0.35
N ARG A 80 7.72 15.38 0.48
CA ARG A 80 8.27 16.65 1.00
C ARG A 80 9.41 16.43 1.99
N ARG A 81 9.28 15.47 2.90
CA ARG A 81 10.31 15.17 3.92
C ARG A 81 11.54 14.47 3.35
N LEU A 82 11.36 13.59 2.37
CA LEU A 82 12.39 12.64 1.92
C LEU A 82 12.86 12.89 0.49
N GLN A 83 13.85 13.76 0.33
CA GLN A 83 14.57 13.92 -0.93
C GLN A 83 15.81 13.01 -0.95
N ARG A 84 15.68 11.81 -1.51
CA ARG A 84 16.76 10.80 -1.59
C ARG A 84 16.93 10.29 -3.02
N PRO A 85 18.15 9.92 -3.46
CA PRO A 85 18.43 9.52 -4.86
C PRO A 85 17.66 8.30 -5.39
N ARG A 86 16.95 7.55 -4.54
CA ARG A 86 16.21 6.35 -4.93
C ARG A 86 14.70 6.47 -4.69
N LEU A 87 14.22 7.65 -4.31
CA LEU A 87 12.79 7.95 -4.19
C LEU A 87 12.43 8.99 -5.24
N ILE A 88 11.29 8.83 -5.90
CA ILE A 88 10.86 9.76 -6.95
C ILE A 88 10.79 11.18 -6.36
N ARG A 89 11.33 12.16 -7.07
CA ARG A 89 11.28 13.54 -6.59
C ARG A 89 9.93 14.16 -6.86
N MET A 90 9.36 14.84 -5.86
CA MET A 90 8.25 15.77 -6.05
C MET A 90 8.80 17.21 -6.13
N TYR A 91 8.34 17.97 -7.11
CA TYR A 91 8.71 19.37 -7.29
C TYR A 91 7.74 20.29 -6.56
N GLU A 92 6.44 20.06 -6.72
CA GLU A 92 5.39 20.89 -6.15
C GLU A 92 4.05 20.16 -6.09
N THR A 93 3.07 20.77 -5.42
CA THR A 93 1.67 20.35 -5.38
C THR A 93 0.82 21.49 -5.92
N LEU A 94 -0.13 21.19 -6.79
CA LEU A 94 -1.06 22.15 -7.36
C LEU A 94 -2.50 21.76 -7.01
N THR A 95 -3.38 22.75 -7.03
CA THR A 95 -4.83 22.54 -6.97
C THR A 95 -5.43 23.10 -8.25
N VAL A 96 -6.23 22.30 -8.93
CA VAL A 96 -6.97 22.75 -10.10
C VAL A 96 -8.10 23.68 -9.65
N ASP A 97 -8.20 24.85 -10.27
CA ASP A 97 -9.30 25.81 -10.12
C ASP A 97 -9.91 25.99 -11.51
N ASP A 98 -10.92 25.18 -11.80
CA ASP A 98 -11.60 25.16 -13.09
C ASP A 98 -13.10 24.89 -12.91
N PRO A 99 -13.87 25.92 -12.53
CA PRO A 99 -15.31 25.79 -12.34
C PRO A 99 -16.07 25.31 -13.59
N SER A 100 -15.44 25.36 -14.77
CA SER A 100 -16.04 24.92 -16.03
C SER A 100 -15.93 23.40 -16.24
N ASP A 101 -15.03 22.73 -15.52
CA ASP A 101 -14.89 21.28 -15.49
C ASP A 101 -15.00 20.74 -14.05
N PRO A 102 -16.22 20.45 -13.56
CA PRO A 102 -16.44 19.95 -12.20
C PRO A 102 -15.75 18.62 -11.87
N LEU A 103 -15.28 17.87 -12.89
CA LEU A 103 -14.54 16.62 -12.69
C LEU A 103 -13.06 16.85 -12.41
N LEU A 104 -12.56 18.05 -12.70
CA LEU A 104 -11.18 18.46 -12.44
C LEU A 104 -11.10 19.53 -11.36
N ASP A 105 -12.16 20.33 -11.18
CA ASP A 105 -12.18 21.39 -10.18
C ASP A 105 -11.87 20.87 -8.77
N GLY A 106 -10.96 21.55 -8.09
CA GLY A 106 -10.45 21.17 -6.78
C GLY A 106 -9.50 19.96 -6.76
N ALA A 107 -9.07 19.44 -7.92
CA ALA A 107 -8.18 18.28 -7.96
C ALA A 107 -6.79 18.63 -7.43
N SER A 108 -6.29 17.81 -6.50
CA SER A 108 -4.90 17.87 -6.09
C SER A 108 -4.03 17.20 -7.14
N VAL A 109 -2.95 17.89 -7.53
CA VAL A 109 -2.01 17.43 -8.55
C VAL A 109 -0.61 17.41 -7.97
N LEU A 110 0.04 16.25 -7.98
CA LEU A 110 1.46 16.13 -7.65
C LEU A 110 2.30 16.28 -8.91
N VAL A 111 3.27 17.21 -8.87
CA VAL A 111 4.24 17.39 -9.94
C VAL A 111 5.50 16.60 -9.59
N LEU A 112 5.75 15.54 -10.35
CA LEU A 112 6.77 14.53 -10.07
C LEU A 112 7.85 14.50 -11.16
N GLU A 113 9.02 13.98 -10.80
CA GLU A 113 10.10 13.63 -11.73
C GLU A 113 9.58 12.67 -12.81
N ARG A 114 9.96 12.92 -14.07
CA ARG A 114 9.56 12.10 -15.21
C ARG A 114 10.49 10.88 -15.33
N ALA A 115 9.93 9.69 -15.17
CA ALA A 115 10.59 8.42 -15.49
C ALA A 115 10.37 8.04 -16.96
N GLU A 116 11.20 7.16 -17.52
CA GLU A 116 11.02 6.62 -18.89
C GLU A 116 9.91 5.55 -18.93
N GLY A 117 9.75 4.82 -17.84
CA GLY A 117 8.74 3.79 -17.66
C GLY A 117 8.95 3.06 -16.33
N SER A 118 8.15 2.03 -16.09
CA SER A 118 8.19 1.23 -14.88
C SER A 118 8.75 -0.18 -15.12
N LEU A 119 9.14 -0.86 -14.04
CA LEU A 119 9.73 -2.19 -14.12
C LEU A 119 8.73 -3.25 -14.64
N ASP A 120 7.44 -3.14 -14.31
CA ASP A 120 6.39 -3.98 -14.88
C ASP A 120 6.32 -3.84 -16.42
N GLN A 121 6.33 -2.63 -16.95
CA GLN A 121 6.35 -2.36 -18.39
C GLN A 121 7.61 -2.92 -19.06
N LEU A 122 8.75 -2.93 -18.37
CA LEU A 122 9.95 -3.58 -18.87
C LEU A 122 9.80 -5.11 -18.89
N ILE A 123 9.26 -5.70 -17.82
CA ILE A 123 9.01 -7.14 -17.71
C ILE A 123 8.03 -7.59 -18.82
N ASP A 124 6.91 -6.89 -18.99
CA ASP A 124 5.90 -7.21 -20.00
C ASP A 124 6.44 -7.13 -21.42
N ARG A 125 7.25 -6.10 -21.72
CA ARG A 125 7.91 -5.96 -23.04
C ARG A 125 8.84 -7.12 -23.33
N LEU A 126 9.57 -7.61 -22.33
CA LEU A 126 10.48 -8.74 -22.50
C LEU A 126 9.72 -10.06 -22.61
N ALA A 127 8.67 -10.26 -21.79
CA ALA A 127 7.81 -11.43 -21.87
C ALA A 127 7.12 -11.54 -23.24
N GLY A 128 6.62 -10.41 -23.79
CA GLY A 128 5.99 -10.36 -25.11
C GLY A 128 6.93 -10.66 -26.28
N ARG A 129 8.24 -10.39 -26.13
CA ARG A 129 9.28 -10.75 -27.12
C ARG A 129 9.63 -12.24 -27.07
N SER A 130 9.41 -12.88 -25.93
CA SER A 130 9.76 -14.28 -25.67
C SER A 130 8.64 -15.27 -26.01
N ARG A 131 7.72 -14.96 -26.94
CA ARG A 131 6.57 -15.83 -27.31
C ARG A 131 7.01 -17.29 -27.54
N GLY A 132 6.77 -18.14 -26.53
CA GLY A 132 7.09 -19.58 -26.53
C GLY A 132 8.39 -20.00 -25.84
N GLN A 133 9.17 -19.09 -25.26
CA GLN A 133 10.39 -19.40 -24.49
C GLN A 133 10.13 -19.37 -22.97
N ARG A 134 10.96 -20.11 -22.20
CA ARG A 134 10.97 -20.09 -20.73
C ARG A 134 11.08 -18.66 -20.21
N ALA A 135 10.51 -18.41 -19.03
CA ALA A 135 10.73 -17.18 -18.28
C ALA A 135 12.24 -16.85 -18.25
N VAL A 136 12.61 -15.63 -18.65
CA VAL A 136 14.00 -15.21 -18.79
C VAL A 136 14.32 -14.16 -17.74
N ALA A 137 15.47 -14.32 -17.07
CA ALA A 137 16.02 -13.33 -16.16
C ALA A 137 16.18 -11.96 -16.85
N LEU A 138 15.95 -10.88 -16.11
CA LEU A 138 16.12 -9.53 -16.59
C LEU A 138 17.63 -9.23 -16.81
N PRO A 139 18.04 -8.77 -18.01
CA PRO A 139 19.39 -8.26 -18.21
C PRO A 139 19.70 -7.11 -17.23
N GLY A 140 20.82 -7.19 -16.51
CA GLY A 140 21.16 -6.20 -15.48
C GLY A 140 20.33 -6.28 -14.20
N GLY A 141 19.49 -7.32 -14.03
CA GLY A 141 18.63 -7.54 -12.87
C GLY A 141 19.33 -7.38 -11.51
N PRO A 142 20.51 -7.99 -11.28
CA PRO A 142 21.21 -7.85 -10.00
C PRO A 142 21.53 -6.39 -9.61
N SER A 143 21.98 -5.58 -10.57
CA SER A 143 22.27 -4.15 -10.34
C SER A 143 21.00 -3.34 -10.08
N LEU A 144 19.91 -3.67 -10.76
CA LEU A 144 18.60 -3.06 -10.54
C LEU A 144 18.07 -3.38 -9.13
N LEU A 145 18.20 -4.63 -8.68
CA LEU A 145 17.82 -5.05 -7.34
C LEU A 145 18.63 -4.35 -6.24
N ALA A 146 19.91 -4.07 -6.49
CA ALA A 146 20.73 -3.28 -5.56
C ALA A 146 20.18 -1.86 -5.38
N GLN A 147 19.79 -1.19 -6.47
CA GLN A 147 19.21 0.16 -6.40
C GLN A 147 17.84 0.18 -5.72
N ILE A 148 17.00 -0.84 -5.95
CA ILE A 148 15.71 -0.99 -5.26
C ILE A 148 15.94 -1.17 -3.76
N CYS A 149 16.83 -2.09 -3.38
CA CYS A 149 17.15 -2.37 -1.99
C CYS A 149 17.73 -1.12 -1.28
N GLU A 150 18.53 -0.33 -2.00
CA GLU A 150 19.04 0.96 -1.52
C GLU A 150 17.90 1.96 -1.24
N GLY A 151 16.89 2.04 -2.12
CA GLY A 151 15.69 2.85 -1.90
C GLY A 151 14.89 2.43 -0.68
N VAL A 152 14.65 1.12 -0.52
CA VAL A 152 13.95 0.58 0.65
C VAL A 152 14.74 0.86 1.94
N ALA A 153 16.06 0.70 1.91
CA ALA A 153 16.91 1.01 3.06
C ALA A 153 16.86 2.50 3.44
N HIS A 154 16.84 3.40 2.47
CA HIS A 154 16.67 4.83 2.74
C HIS A 154 15.31 5.15 3.39
N LEU A 155 14.24 4.51 2.91
CA LEU A 155 12.90 4.69 3.44
C LEU A 155 12.80 4.17 4.89
N HIS A 156 13.28 2.96 5.15
CA HIS A 156 13.29 2.35 6.48
C HIS A 156 14.15 3.15 7.47
N HIS A 157 15.30 3.67 7.02
CA HIS A 157 16.16 4.50 7.85
C HIS A 157 15.49 5.83 8.23
N ALA A 158 14.61 6.35 7.36
CA ALA A 158 13.80 7.52 7.65
C ALA A 158 12.58 7.22 8.54
N GLY A 159 12.38 5.97 8.95
CA GLY A 159 11.24 5.57 9.77
C GLY A 159 9.96 5.35 8.98
N TRP A 160 10.05 5.00 7.69
CA TRP A 160 8.87 4.74 6.86
C TRP A 160 8.88 3.32 6.30
N VAL A 161 7.71 2.71 6.22
CA VAL A 161 7.45 1.45 5.48
C VAL A 161 6.77 1.80 4.17
N HIS A 162 7.18 1.21 3.05
CA HIS A 162 6.56 1.48 1.74
C HIS A 162 5.16 0.87 1.66
N GLY A 163 5.00 -0.39 2.07
CA GLY A 163 3.71 -1.08 2.16
C GLY A 163 3.15 -1.62 0.84
N ASP A 164 3.66 -1.18 -0.31
CA ASP A 164 3.19 -1.61 -1.66
C ASP A 164 4.34 -1.66 -2.67
N LEU A 165 5.48 -2.22 -2.26
CA LEU A 165 6.61 -2.41 -3.17
C LEU A 165 6.28 -3.46 -4.24
N LYS A 166 6.18 -3.03 -5.50
CA LYS A 166 5.88 -3.88 -6.66
C LYS A 166 6.51 -3.32 -7.93
N PRO A 167 6.63 -4.09 -9.03
CA PRO A 167 7.27 -3.62 -10.26
C PRO A 167 6.66 -2.33 -10.85
N ALA A 168 5.35 -2.13 -10.75
CA ALA A 168 4.70 -0.89 -11.19
C ALA A 168 5.18 0.36 -10.41
N ASN A 169 5.62 0.17 -9.17
CA ASN A 169 6.09 1.24 -8.27
C ASN A 169 7.62 1.41 -8.31
N VAL A 170 8.30 0.68 -9.21
CA VAL A 170 9.73 0.82 -9.48
C VAL A 170 9.91 1.49 -10.82
N LEU A 171 10.30 2.76 -10.80
CA LEU A 171 10.46 3.60 -11.97
C LEU A 171 11.90 3.57 -12.50
N LEU A 172 12.03 3.50 -13.81
CA LEU A 172 13.28 3.51 -14.55
C LEU A 172 13.52 4.91 -15.11
N MET A 173 14.64 5.51 -14.75
CA MET A 173 15.00 6.87 -15.15
C MET A 173 15.83 6.86 -16.44
N ALA A 174 15.87 8.00 -17.14
CA ALA A 174 16.64 8.17 -18.38
C ALA A 174 18.15 7.93 -18.21
N ASP A 175 18.69 8.17 -17.01
CA ASP A 175 20.09 7.90 -16.66
C ASP A 175 20.37 6.42 -16.30
N GLY A 176 19.36 5.55 -16.42
CA GLY A 176 19.44 4.13 -16.07
C GLY A 176 19.34 3.83 -14.57
N SER A 177 19.09 4.85 -13.75
CA SER A 177 18.86 4.68 -12.32
C SER A 177 17.41 4.33 -11.99
N VAL A 178 17.18 3.89 -10.76
CA VAL A 178 15.84 3.54 -10.24
C VAL A 178 15.32 4.58 -9.26
N ARG A 179 14.01 4.80 -9.28
CA ARG A 179 13.25 5.52 -8.24
C ARG A 179 12.09 4.66 -7.76
N LEU A 180 11.91 4.56 -6.45
CA LEU A 180 10.67 4.06 -5.85
C LEU A 180 9.61 5.17 -5.91
N ALA A 181 8.37 4.79 -6.22
CA ALA A 181 7.25 5.70 -6.35
C ALA A 181 5.98 5.12 -5.73
N ASP A 182 4.91 5.92 -5.74
CA ASP A 182 3.59 5.57 -5.21
C ASP A 182 3.60 5.27 -3.71
N PHE A 183 3.72 6.33 -2.91
CA PHE A 183 3.78 6.25 -1.45
C PHE A 183 2.41 6.37 -0.78
N ASN A 184 1.32 6.16 -1.53
CA ASN A 184 -0.05 6.24 -1.02
C ASN A 184 -0.30 5.31 0.18
N LEU A 185 0.36 4.14 0.19
CA LEU A 185 0.24 3.15 1.28
C LEU A 185 1.42 3.19 2.26
N ALA A 186 2.31 4.17 2.11
CA ALA A 186 3.44 4.33 3.01
C ALA A 186 2.96 4.75 4.40
N ALA A 187 3.65 4.24 5.42
CA ALA A 187 3.28 4.47 6.80
C ALA A 187 4.51 4.81 7.65
N GLU A 188 4.41 5.89 8.42
CA GLU A 188 5.44 6.29 9.39
C GLU A 188 5.44 5.30 10.55
N MET A 189 6.64 4.89 10.97
CA MET A 189 6.85 3.92 12.03
C MET A 189 6.60 4.56 13.39
N ASP A 190 5.71 3.95 14.16
CA ASP A 190 5.60 4.12 15.59
C ASP A 190 6.36 2.97 16.29
N GLY A 191 7.57 3.26 16.75
CA GLY A 191 8.47 2.28 17.34
C GLY A 191 8.97 1.24 16.33
N THR A 192 8.35 0.04 16.32
CA THR A 192 8.80 -1.10 15.49
C THR A 192 7.83 -1.44 14.35
N HIS A 193 6.75 -0.69 14.23
CA HIS A 193 5.65 -0.98 13.31
C HIS A 193 4.97 0.29 12.84
N ALA A 194 4.17 0.19 11.79
CA ALA A 194 3.38 1.29 11.25
C ALA A 194 1.96 0.82 10.97
N TYR A 195 1.06 1.74 10.65
CA TYR A 195 -0.29 1.40 10.24
C TYR A 195 -0.57 1.91 8.82
N SER A 196 -0.81 0.97 7.90
CA SER A 196 -1.12 1.26 6.50
C SER A 196 -2.61 1.09 6.22
N PRO A 197 -3.16 1.84 5.24
CA PRO A 197 -4.52 1.64 4.75
C PRO A 197 -4.79 0.20 4.29
N ALA A 198 -6.06 -0.22 4.31
CA ALA A 198 -6.50 -1.56 3.94
C ALA A 198 -6.57 -1.79 2.42
N PHE A 199 -5.43 -1.63 1.74
CA PHE A 199 -5.26 -1.94 0.32
C PHE A 199 -4.02 -2.82 0.15
N ALA A 200 -4.16 -3.90 -0.63
CA ALA A 200 -3.07 -4.84 -0.85
C ALA A 200 -3.00 -5.22 -2.32
N THR A 201 -1.80 -5.23 -2.88
CA THR A 201 -1.50 -5.94 -4.13
C THR A 201 -1.12 -7.38 -3.77
N PRO A 202 -2.02 -8.39 -3.88
CA PRO A 202 -1.86 -9.67 -3.18
C PRO A 202 -0.59 -10.43 -3.56
N ASP A 203 -0.09 -10.23 -4.79
CA ASP A 203 1.09 -10.90 -5.32
C ASP A 203 2.39 -10.55 -4.59
N TYR A 204 2.45 -9.38 -3.93
CA TYR A 204 3.64 -8.89 -3.23
C TYR A 204 3.41 -8.74 -1.73
N THR A 205 2.21 -9.09 -1.25
CA THR A 205 1.82 -8.97 0.16
C THR A 205 2.28 -10.20 0.96
N PRO A 206 2.90 -10.01 2.13
CA PRO A 206 3.31 -11.13 2.99
C PRO A 206 2.09 -11.84 3.62
N PRO A 207 2.23 -13.13 4.00
CA PRO A 207 1.12 -13.94 4.48
C PRO A 207 0.42 -13.36 5.72
N GLU A 208 1.15 -12.71 6.64
CA GLU A 208 0.52 -12.13 7.82
C GLU A 208 -0.37 -10.90 7.52
N LEU A 209 -0.18 -10.23 6.38
CA LEU A 209 -1.04 -9.13 5.95
C LEU A 209 -2.23 -9.60 5.10
N LEU A 210 -2.19 -10.83 4.57
CA LEU A 210 -3.30 -11.42 3.81
C LEU A 210 -4.46 -11.87 4.71
N TRP A 211 -4.25 -11.96 6.03
CA TRP A 211 -5.26 -12.23 7.05
C TRP A 211 -5.21 -11.23 8.21
N ALA A 212 -4.60 -10.06 8.00
CA ALA A 212 -4.50 -9.09 9.07
C ALA A 212 -5.89 -8.58 9.45
N GLU A 213 -6.23 -8.70 10.74
CA GLU A 213 -7.30 -7.91 11.32
C GLU A 213 -6.95 -6.43 11.11
N VAL A 214 -7.87 -5.68 10.49
CA VAL A 214 -7.77 -4.23 10.39
C VAL A 214 -8.19 -3.70 11.76
N GLY A 215 -7.33 -2.93 12.41
CA GLY A 215 -7.71 -2.20 13.62
C GLY A 215 -8.12 -0.77 13.28
N GLU A 216 -8.54 0.01 14.28
CA GLU A 216 -8.94 1.43 14.14
C GLU A 216 -7.95 2.31 13.37
N HIS A 217 -6.65 1.93 13.35
CA HIS A 217 -5.58 2.69 12.71
C HIS A 217 -5.19 2.12 11.31
N GLY A 218 -5.77 0.99 10.88
CA GLY A 218 -5.45 0.28 9.64
C GLY A 218 -4.75 -1.07 9.87
N HIS A 219 -4.09 -1.60 8.83
CA HIS A 219 -3.27 -2.80 8.95
C HIS A 219 -1.96 -2.51 9.66
N LEU A 220 -1.63 -3.35 10.64
CA LEU A 220 -0.34 -3.34 11.30
C LEU A 220 0.75 -3.80 10.31
N THR A 221 1.49 -2.86 9.73
CA THR A 221 2.59 -3.12 8.81
C THR A 221 3.95 -2.99 9.49
N ARG A 222 4.98 -3.60 8.91
CA ARG A 222 6.35 -3.64 9.45
C ARG A 222 7.35 -3.51 8.30
N PRO A 223 8.59 -3.06 8.56
CA PRO A 223 9.67 -3.12 7.57
C PRO A 223 9.86 -4.51 6.92
N THR A 224 9.51 -5.58 7.64
CA THR A 224 9.55 -6.96 7.13
C THR A 224 8.54 -7.26 6.02
N ALA A 225 7.53 -6.42 5.82
CA ALA A 225 6.61 -6.51 4.69
C ALA A 225 7.29 -6.09 3.39
N ASP A 226 8.04 -4.98 3.39
CA ASP A 226 8.85 -4.56 2.25
C ASP A 226 9.97 -5.56 1.94
N VAL A 227 10.53 -6.21 2.97
CA VAL A 227 11.51 -7.30 2.81
C VAL A 227 10.91 -8.48 2.04
N TRP A 228 9.67 -8.88 2.37
CA TRP A 228 8.95 -9.92 1.63
C TRP A 228 8.71 -9.50 0.18
N ALA A 229 8.17 -8.30 -0.02
CA ALA A 229 7.89 -7.76 -1.35
C ALA A 229 9.16 -7.68 -2.22
N PHE A 230 10.29 -7.28 -1.63
CA PHE A 230 11.59 -7.32 -2.27
C PHE A 230 12.03 -8.74 -2.65
N GLY A 231 11.77 -9.75 -1.80
CA GLY A 231 12.03 -11.15 -2.11
C GLY A 231 11.25 -11.66 -3.32
N VAL A 232 9.96 -11.31 -3.41
CA VAL A 232 9.12 -11.63 -4.57
C VAL A 232 9.67 -10.96 -5.84
N LEU A 233 9.99 -9.67 -5.74
CA LEU A 233 10.53 -8.87 -6.85
C LEU A 233 11.90 -9.41 -7.31
N ALA A 234 12.78 -9.77 -6.38
CA ALA A 234 14.08 -10.37 -6.67
C ALA A 234 13.94 -11.69 -7.42
N HIS A 235 13.05 -12.58 -6.99
CA HIS A 235 12.78 -13.82 -7.71
C HIS A 235 12.27 -13.54 -9.13
N LEU A 236 11.30 -12.64 -9.26
CA LEU A 236 10.72 -12.25 -10.55
C LEU A 236 11.78 -11.70 -11.51
N VAL A 237 12.61 -10.77 -11.04
CA VAL A 237 13.67 -10.15 -11.86
C VAL A 237 14.73 -11.16 -12.27
N LEU A 238 15.09 -12.10 -11.39
CA LEU A 238 16.19 -13.04 -11.64
C LEU A 238 15.78 -14.31 -12.38
N THR A 239 14.49 -14.62 -12.46
CA THR A 239 13.98 -15.86 -13.09
C THR A 239 12.93 -15.60 -14.18
N GLY A 240 12.38 -14.39 -14.24
CA GLY A 240 11.29 -14.00 -15.14
C GLY A 240 9.91 -14.48 -14.70
N GLY A 241 9.77 -15.09 -13.52
CA GLY A 241 8.48 -15.60 -13.01
C GLY A 241 8.30 -15.41 -11.50
N PRO A 242 7.05 -15.41 -11.00
CA PRO A 242 6.78 -15.30 -9.57
C PRO A 242 7.29 -16.53 -8.80
N PRO A 243 7.68 -16.38 -7.52
CA PRO A 243 8.18 -17.49 -6.69
C PRO A 243 7.10 -18.50 -6.30
N PHE A 244 5.83 -18.09 -6.30
CA PHE A 244 4.69 -18.93 -5.96
C PHE A 244 3.86 -19.25 -7.22
N PRO A 245 3.41 -20.51 -7.38
CA PRO A 245 2.66 -20.92 -8.56
C PRO A 245 1.26 -20.31 -8.60
N GLY A 246 0.74 -20.07 -9.80
CA GLY A 246 -0.62 -19.61 -10.02
C GLY A 246 -0.74 -18.70 -11.24
N ALA A 247 -1.69 -19.00 -12.11
CA ALA A 247 -1.96 -18.20 -13.31
C ALA A 247 -2.63 -16.86 -12.97
N THR A 248 -3.31 -16.77 -11.83
CA THR A 248 -4.06 -15.59 -11.39
C THR A 248 -3.56 -15.10 -10.02
N PRO A 249 -3.73 -13.80 -9.70
CA PRO A 249 -3.37 -13.29 -8.37
C PRO A 249 -4.04 -14.04 -7.21
N PRO A 250 -5.33 -14.42 -7.25
CA PRO A 250 -5.95 -15.23 -6.20
C PRO A 250 -5.30 -16.61 -6.02
N ALA A 251 -4.88 -17.25 -7.12
CA ALA A 251 -4.22 -18.56 -7.05
C ALA A 251 -2.82 -18.46 -6.42
N ARG A 252 -2.06 -17.39 -6.76
CA ARG A 252 -0.76 -17.12 -6.13
C ARG A 252 -0.90 -16.77 -4.66
N ARG A 253 -1.92 -15.98 -4.31
CA ARG A 253 -2.29 -15.70 -2.92
C ARG A 253 -2.51 -17.02 -2.15
N ASP A 254 -3.36 -17.92 -2.66
CA ASP A 254 -3.57 -19.23 -2.02
C ASP A 254 -2.27 -20.03 -1.84
N ALA A 255 -1.38 -20.03 -2.83
CA ALA A 255 -0.07 -20.67 -2.71
C ALA A 255 0.80 -20.07 -1.58
N VAL A 256 0.83 -18.74 -1.45
CA VAL A 256 1.50 -18.05 -0.33
C VAL A 256 0.93 -18.50 1.02
N LEU A 257 -0.40 -18.63 1.11
CA LEU A 257 -1.09 -19.05 2.33
C LEU A 257 -0.80 -20.53 2.67
N ARG A 258 -0.75 -21.42 1.67
CA ARG A 258 -0.34 -22.82 1.86
C ARG A 258 1.12 -22.93 2.28
N TYR A 259 2.01 -22.15 1.67
CA TYR A 259 3.42 -22.07 2.03
C TYR A 259 3.59 -21.61 3.49
N ALA A 260 2.89 -20.55 3.90
CA ALA A 260 2.97 -20.05 5.26
C ALA A 260 2.51 -21.06 6.33
N ARG A 261 1.60 -21.97 5.95
CA ARG A 261 1.10 -23.07 6.79
C ARG A 261 1.95 -24.35 6.71
N GLY A 262 3.07 -24.32 5.99
CA GLY A 262 3.95 -25.48 5.79
C GLY A 262 3.36 -26.57 4.89
N ARG A 263 2.33 -26.25 4.10
CA ARG A 263 1.66 -27.18 3.17
C ARG A 263 2.19 -27.09 1.73
N GLU A 264 3.13 -26.18 1.49
CA GLU A 264 3.82 -25.98 0.23
C GLU A 264 5.27 -25.61 0.50
N GLU A 265 6.17 -25.98 -0.40
CA GLU A 265 7.60 -25.66 -0.31
C GLU A 265 7.94 -24.51 -1.25
N LEU A 266 8.84 -23.63 -0.82
CA LEU A 266 9.39 -22.59 -1.69
C LEU A 266 10.36 -23.24 -2.69
N ARG A 267 9.91 -23.40 -3.94
CA ARG A 267 10.70 -24.02 -5.02
C ARG A 267 11.39 -22.95 -5.87
N LEU A 268 12.60 -22.59 -5.46
CA LEU A 268 13.43 -21.62 -6.21
C LEU A 268 14.11 -22.28 -7.42
N SER A 269 14.12 -21.57 -8.56
CA SER A 269 14.76 -22.05 -9.80
C SER A 269 16.20 -22.54 -9.55
N PRO A 270 16.62 -23.69 -10.09
CA PRO A 270 18.02 -24.14 -10.03
C PRO A 270 19.01 -23.15 -10.64
N GLU A 271 18.55 -22.28 -11.55
CA GLU A 271 19.38 -21.28 -12.24
C GLU A 271 19.74 -20.08 -11.36
N LEU A 272 19.09 -19.90 -10.21
CA LEU A 272 19.43 -18.86 -9.24
C LEU A 272 20.79 -19.16 -8.60
N PRO A 273 21.77 -18.23 -8.69
CA PRO A 273 23.04 -18.34 -7.97
C PRO A 273 22.82 -18.46 -6.46
N ASP A 274 23.68 -19.21 -5.77
CA ASP A 274 23.51 -19.53 -4.34
C ASP A 274 23.33 -18.31 -3.44
N ALA A 275 24.08 -17.24 -3.71
CA ALA A 275 23.95 -15.98 -2.97
C ALA A 275 22.53 -15.39 -3.09
N TRP A 276 21.97 -15.40 -4.29
CA TRP A 276 20.61 -14.93 -4.55
C TRP A 276 19.56 -15.89 -4.02
N ARG A 277 19.79 -17.21 -4.09
CA ARG A 277 18.93 -18.22 -3.48
C ARG A 277 18.76 -17.94 -1.99
N GLN A 278 19.86 -17.73 -1.27
CA GLN A 278 19.82 -17.42 0.17
C GLN A 278 19.11 -16.09 0.46
N ILE A 279 19.40 -15.04 -0.32
CA ILE A 279 18.73 -13.73 -0.15
C ILE A 279 17.21 -13.88 -0.33
N VAL A 280 16.78 -14.55 -1.40
CA VAL A 280 15.35 -14.74 -1.68
C VAL A 280 14.70 -15.61 -0.61
N THR A 281 15.34 -16.70 -0.17
CA THR A 281 14.82 -17.56 0.91
C THR A 281 14.62 -16.78 2.21
N ASP A 282 15.58 -15.96 2.62
CA ASP A 282 15.50 -15.17 3.84
C ASP A 282 14.39 -14.09 3.75
N CYS A 283 14.29 -13.43 2.60
CA CYS A 283 13.24 -12.45 2.34
C CYS A 283 11.84 -13.08 2.32
N LEU A 284 11.71 -14.30 1.81
CA LEU A 284 10.45 -15.04 1.71
C LEU A 284 10.20 -15.97 2.90
N ALA A 285 10.92 -15.83 4.03
CA ALA A 285 10.63 -16.62 5.21
C ALA A 285 9.16 -16.40 5.65
N PRO A 286 8.40 -17.42 6.10
CA PRO A 286 6.96 -17.32 6.30
C PRO A 286 6.50 -16.25 7.31
N THR A 287 7.26 -16.02 8.37
CA THR A 287 6.85 -15.15 9.48
C THR A 287 7.66 -13.86 9.51
N HIS A 288 7.03 -12.78 9.96
CA HIS A 288 7.73 -11.51 10.17
C HIS A 288 8.93 -11.67 11.12
N ALA A 289 8.81 -12.52 12.15
CA ALA A 289 9.88 -12.77 13.12
C ALA A 289 11.11 -13.43 12.48
N ALA A 290 10.90 -14.35 11.54
CA ALA A 290 11.99 -14.96 10.77
C ALA A 290 12.63 -13.96 9.79
N ARG A 291 11.85 -13.00 9.27
CA ARG A 291 12.37 -11.93 8.39
C ARG A 291 13.08 -10.80 9.15
N ALA A 292 12.73 -10.55 10.41
CA ALA A 292 13.20 -9.40 11.20
C ALA A 292 14.74 -9.23 11.28
N PRO A 293 15.57 -10.30 11.34
CA PRO A 293 17.03 -10.16 11.29
C PRO A 293 17.57 -9.60 9.97
N HIS A 294 16.78 -9.68 8.90
CA HIS A 294 17.16 -9.28 7.54
C HIS A 294 16.66 -7.87 7.22
N THR A 295 17.09 -6.88 8.00
CA THR A 295 16.76 -5.48 7.74
C THR A 295 17.18 -5.05 6.33
N ALA A 296 16.51 -4.05 5.75
CA ALA A 296 16.88 -3.53 4.42
C ALA A 296 18.35 -3.12 4.32
N SER A 297 18.92 -2.54 5.38
CA SER A 297 20.37 -2.24 5.45
C SER A 297 21.27 -3.48 5.46
N SER A 298 20.85 -4.56 6.13
CA SER A 298 21.58 -5.82 6.13
C SER A 298 21.50 -6.53 4.77
N LEU A 299 20.31 -6.52 4.16
CA LEU A 299 20.05 -7.06 2.83
C LEU A 299 20.84 -6.32 1.76
N LEU A 300 20.89 -4.98 1.81
CA LEU A 300 21.61 -4.17 0.82
C LEU A 300 23.06 -4.62 0.65
N ARG A 301 23.79 -4.87 1.74
CA ARG A 301 25.19 -5.36 1.66
C ARG A 301 25.31 -6.71 0.97
N ARG A 302 24.37 -7.62 1.23
CA ARG A 302 24.33 -8.96 0.61
C ARG A 302 23.99 -8.85 -0.87
N VAL A 303 23.02 -8.00 -1.21
CA VAL A 303 22.57 -7.72 -2.57
C VAL A 303 23.69 -7.07 -3.40
N GLU A 304 24.37 -6.05 -2.88
CA GLU A 304 25.51 -5.41 -3.57
C GLU A 304 26.62 -6.42 -3.87
N THR A 305 26.91 -7.29 -2.89
CA THR A 305 27.90 -8.37 -3.04
C THR A 305 27.46 -9.38 -4.11
N ALA A 306 26.21 -9.83 -4.06
CA ALA A 306 25.65 -10.79 -5.02
C ALA A 306 25.47 -10.21 -6.43
N ALA A 307 25.31 -8.89 -6.55
CA ALA A 307 25.23 -8.18 -7.82
C ALA A 307 26.61 -7.97 -8.47
N GLY A 308 27.71 -8.27 -7.78
CA GLY A 308 29.06 -8.01 -8.28
C GLY A 308 29.34 -6.51 -8.44
N ALA A 309 28.55 -5.65 -7.78
CA ALA A 309 28.75 -4.21 -7.85
C ALA A 309 30.08 -3.87 -7.15
N ALA A 310 31.09 -3.52 -7.94
CA ALA A 310 32.27 -2.85 -7.42
C ALA A 310 31.78 -1.58 -6.71
N ARG A 311 31.82 -1.61 -5.37
CA ARG A 311 31.48 -0.52 -4.42
C ARG A 311 31.00 0.75 -5.12
N SER A 312 29.69 1.01 -5.06
CA SER A 312 29.16 2.36 -5.26
C SER A 312 30.09 3.36 -4.55
N PRO A 313 30.50 4.47 -5.20
CA PRO A 313 31.44 5.41 -4.61
C PRO A 313 30.87 5.84 -3.27
N ARG A 314 31.60 5.53 -2.20
CA ARG A 314 31.23 5.88 -0.84
C ARG A 314 30.83 7.35 -0.84
N LEU A 315 29.61 7.64 -0.40
CA LEU A 315 29.22 8.99 0.01
C LEU A 315 30.35 9.55 0.89
N PRO A 316 30.83 10.78 0.64
CA PRO A 316 31.85 11.37 1.50
C PRO A 316 31.25 11.38 2.91
N ARG A 317 31.93 10.69 3.84
CA ARG A 317 31.62 10.80 5.27
C ARG A 317 31.63 12.29 5.59
N LEU A 318 30.47 12.85 5.93
CA LEU A 318 30.39 14.17 6.54
C LEU A 318 31.30 14.13 7.77
N ARG A 319 32.47 14.76 7.65
CA ARG A 319 33.36 14.99 8.78
C ARG A 319 32.56 15.81 9.79
N PRO A 320 32.41 15.38 11.05
CA PRO A 320 31.85 16.25 12.06
C PRO A 320 32.78 17.48 12.15
N ARG A 321 32.20 18.67 11.95
CA ARG A 321 32.89 19.94 12.16
C ARG A 321 33.39 19.95 13.62
N ARG A 322 34.71 19.88 13.79
CA ARG A 322 35.38 20.14 15.06
C ARG A 322 35.18 21.62 15.40
N GLY A 323 34.25 21.92 16.30
CA GLY A 323 34.29 23.14 17.10
C GLY A 323 35.37 23.01 18.19
N PRO A 324 35.98 24.11 18.66
CA PRO A 324 37.00 24.04 19.68
C PRO A 324 36.36 23.72 21.04
N HIS A 325 36.97 22.79 21.76
CA HIS A 325 36.73 22.66 23.20
C HIS A 325 37.30 23.89 23.93
N PRO A 326 36.70 24.24 25.08
CA PRO A 326 37.50 24.12 26.28
C PRO A 326 36.80 23.24 27.33
N ALA A 327 37.67 22.63 28.12
CA ALA A 327 37.36 21.73 29.21
C ALA A 327 36.94 22.48 30.49
N VAL A 328 36.39 21.68 31.42
CA VAL A 328 36.54 21.71 32.88
C VAL A 328 35.24 21.90 33.68
N LEU A 329 35.18 21.10 34.76
CA LEU A 329 34.23 20.93 35.87
C LEU A 329 33.07 19.98 35.57
N GLY A 330 32.97 18.77 36.12
CA GLY A 330 33.60 18.18 37.30
C GLY A 330 32.64 18.21 38.49
N GLY A 331 31.99 17.07 38.76
CA GLY A 331 31.52 16.71 40.10
C GLY A 331 30.01 16.49 40.29
N LEU A 332 29.67 15.26 40.69
CA LEU A 332 28.57 14.85 41.59
C LEU A 332 27.14 14.84 41.00
N ALA A 333 26.29 13.83 41.18
CA ALA A 333 26.35 12.65 42.03
C ALA A 333 25.39 11.56 41.52
N ALA A 334 25.71 10.33 41.92
CA ALA A 334 24.81 9.19 41.95
C ALA A 334 23.51 9.51 42.71
N LEU A 335 22.37 9.03 42.19
CA LEU A 335 21.22 8.42 42.90
C LEU A 335 19.93 8.65 42.09
N THR A 336 19.49 7.63 41.35
CA THR A 336 18.07 7.19 41.22
C THR A 336 17.99 5.99 40.27
N LEU A 337 18.30 4.79 40.78
CA LEU A 337 18.17 3.52 40.06
C LEU A 337 17.09 2.59 40.64
N VAL A 338 16.07 3.14 41.31
CA VAL A 338 14.96 2.33 41.84
C VAL A 338 13.64 3.07 41.65
N SER A 339 13.04 2.92 40.46
CA SER A 339 11.59 3.15 40.25
C SER A 339 11.04 2.68 38.89
N LEU A 340 11.86 2.24 37.93
CA LEU A 340 11.36 1.75 36.62
C LEU A 340 11.15 0.23 36.51
N ALA A 341 11.16 -0.51 37.64
CA ALA A 341 10.93 -1.96 37.64
C ALA A 341 9.50 -2.38 38.05
N VAL A 342 8.56 -1.44 38.24
CA VAL A 342 7.16 -1.77 38.63
C VAL A 342 6.10 -1.23 37.65
N ALA A 343 6.46 -0.35 36.70
CA ALA A 343 5.52 0.10 35.66
C ALA A 343 5.39 -0.88 34.47
N GLY A 344 6.25 -1.91 34.39
CA GLY A 344 6.31 -2.85 33.26
C GLY A 344 5.47 -4.13 33.41
N LEU A 345 4.66 -4.27 34.47
CA LEU A 345 3.89 -5.50 34.72
C LEU A 345 2.37 -5.30 34.92
N LEU A 346 1.83 -4.11 34.67
CA LEU A 346 0.38 -3.86 34.66
C LEU A 346 -0.04 -2.97 33.48
N ALA A 347 0.59 -3.15 32.31
CA ALA A 347 -0.11 -2.86 31.06
C ALA A 347 -1.18 -3.94 30.93
N LEU A 348 -2.37 -3.66 31.47
CA LEU A 348 -3.57 -4.44 31.22
C LEU A 348 -3.68 -4.56 29.71
N ARG A 349 -3.39 -5.76 29.19
CA ARG A 349 -3.76 -6.16 27.84
C ARG A 349 -5.26 -5.97 27.79
N GLU A 350 -5.72 -4.91 27.12
CA GLU A 350 -7.15 -4.71 26.96
C GLU A 350 -7.72 -6.01 26.38
N PRO A 351 -8.76 -6.58 27.01
CA PRO A 351 -9.38 -7.78 26.49
C PRO A 351 -9.79 -7.48 25.06
N ALA A 352 -9.45 -8.38 24.13
CA ALA A 352 -9.85 -8.25 22.73
C ALA A 352 -11.35 -7.94 22.67
N PRO A 353 -11.79 -6.98 21.83
CA PRO A 353 -13.17 -6.58 21.76
C PRO A 353 -14.08 -7.79 21.50
N GLN A 354 -15.21 -7.85 22.20
CA GLN A 354 -16.18 -8.95 22.10
C GLN A 354 -17.55 -8.41 21.66
N GLY A 355 -18.33 -9.27 21.01
CA GLY A 355 -19.66 -8.90 20.52
C GLY A 355 -19.59 -7.73 19.52
N TYR A 356 -20.53 -6.79 19.66
CA TYR A 356 -20.60 -5.57 18.86
C TYR A 356 -19.40 -4.63 18.99
N ALA A 357 -18.60 -4.73 20.06
CA ALA A 357 -17.40 -3.90 20.22
C ALA A 357 -16.31 -4.25 19.18
N ARG A 358 -16.47 -5.36 18.45
CA ARG A 358 -15.62 -5.75 17.32
C ARG A 358 -15.93 -4.97 16.04
N CYS A 359 -17.05 -4.26 16.00
CA CYS A 359 -17.41 -3.46 14.84
C CYS A 359 -16.70 -2.12 14.91
N ASP A 360 -15.83 -1.83 13.95
CA ASP A 360 -15.11 -0.57 13.94
C ASP A 360 -16.03 0.61 13.61
N ARG A 361 -15.64 1.79 14.08
CA ARG A 361 -16.39 3.01 13.82
C ARG A 361 -16.41 3.30 12.33
N GLY A 362 -17.59 3.61 11.81
CA GLY A 362 -17.84 3.82 10.39
C GLY A 362 -18.33 2.57 9.67
N ASP A 363 -18.31 1.39 10.30
CA ASP A 363 -18.72 0.18 9.61
C ASP A 363 -20.14 -0.23 9.98
N VAL A 364 -20.78 -0.93 9.04
CA VAL A 364 -21.92 -1.79 9.34
C VAL A 364 -21.43 -3.23 9.40
N CYS A 365 -21.55 -3.83 10.58
CA CYS A 365 -21.09 -5.17 10.83
C CYS A 365 -22.27 -6.12 10.96
N PHE A 366 -22.16 -7.30 10.35
CA PHE A 366 -23.12 -8.37 10.46
C PHE A 366 -22.48 -9.59 11.06
N PHE A 367 -23.28 -10.33 11.83
CA PHE A 367 -22.82 -11.42 12.66
C PHE A 367 -23.67 -12.66 12.41
N THR A 368 -23.07 -13.84 12.47
CA THR A 368 -23.76 -15.11 12.24
C THR A 368 -24.64 -15.55 13.41
N GLU A 369 -24.52 -14.92 14.58
CA GLU A 369 -25.38 -15.15 15.74
C GLU A 369 -26.05 -13.84 16.23
N ALA A 370 -26.95 -13.97 17.19
CA ALA A 370 -27.59 -12.82 17.83
C ALA A 370 -26.58 -12.05 18.71
N ASP A 371 -26.91 -10.80 19.03
CA ASP A 371 -26.17 -9.99 20.01
C ASP A 371 -24.67 -9.80 19.67
N GLY A 372 -24.36 -9.73 18.38
CA GLY A 372 -23.01 -9.47 17.88
C GLY A 372 -22.05 -10.66 18.02
N GLN A 373 -22.57 -11.86 18.26
CA GLN A 373 -21.77 -13.07 18.48
C GLN A 373 -21.53 -13.85 17.17
N GLY A 374 -20.60 -14.79 17.22
CA GLY A 374 -20.25 -15.62 16.08
C GLY A 374 -19.25 -14.95 15.12
N GLU A 375 -19.24 -15.45 13.88
CA GLU A 375 -18.41 -14.90 12.81
C GLU A 375 -18.96 -13.53 12.41
N MET A 376 -18.06 -12.58 12.16
CA MET A 376 -18.40 -11.20 11.84
C MET A 376 -17.90 -10.88 10.44
N CYS A 377 -18.65 -10.06 9.72
CA CYS A 377 -18.14 -9.34 8.57
C CYS A 377 -18.51 -7.87 8.67
N ALA A 378 -17.61 -7.00 8.25
CA ALA A 378 -17.77 -5.55 8.31
C ALA A 378 -17.74 -4.97 6.91
N TRP A 379 -18.63 -4.02 6.65
CA TRP A 379 -18.68 -3.26 5.42
C TRP A 379 -18.55 -1.77 5.73
N TYR A 380 -17.58 -1.14 5.07
CA TYR A 380 -17.32 0.30 5.14
C TYR A 380 -17.86 1.05 3.92
N GLU A 381 -18.38 0.32 2.92
CA GLU A 381 -18.95 0.83 1.66
C GLU A 381 -20.24 0.06 1.32
N TYR A 382 -20.99 0.54 0.33
CA TYR A 382 -22.09 -0.25 -0.23
C TYR A 382 -21.56 -1.50 -0.93
N ASP A 383 -22.38 -2.55 -0.98
CA ASP A 383 -22.01 -3.78 -1.67
C ASP A 383 -23.18 -4.25 -2.52
N ASP A 384 -22.92 -4.42 -3.82
CA ASP A 384 -23.89 -4.86 -4.83
C ASP A 384 -24.11 -6.38 -4.80
N ASP A 385 -23.18 -7.18 -4.27
CA ASP A 385 -23.42 -8.61 -4.06
C ASP A 385 -22.47 -9.18 -3.00
N TRP A 386 -22.98 -9.53 -1.83
CA TRP A 386 -22.19 -10.08 -0.72
C TRP A 386 -21.42 -11.38 -1.06
N LEU A 387 -21.78 -12.06 -2.16
CA LEU A 387 -21.10 -13.29 -2.59
C LEU A 387 -20.01 -13.06 -3.66
N GLY A 388 -20.02 -11.91 -4.34
CA GLY A 388 -19.17 -11.63 -5.49
C GLY A 388 -18.64 -10.20 -5.57
N GLY A 389 -18.94 -9.38 -4.57
CA GLY A 389 -18.54 -8.00 -4.43
C GLY A 389 -17.11 -7.82 -3.96
N ILE A 390 -16.74 -6.57 -3.70
CA ILE A 390 -15.38 -6.16 -3.34
C ILE A 390 -14.99 -6.72 -1.97
N ILE A 391 -15.96 -6.81 -1.04
CA ILE A 391 -15.80 -7.39 0.28
C ILE A 391 -16.37 -8.81 0.26
N THR A 392 -15.50 -9.81 0.38
CA THR A 392 -15.91 -11.22 0.40
C THR A 392 -15.93 -11.75 1.82
N CYS A 393 -17.11 -12.09 2.33
CA CYS A 393 -17.30 -12.72 3.63
C CYS A 393 -17.44 -14.23 3.47
N ASP A 394 -16.51 -14.99 4.05
CA ASP A 394 -16.46 -16.45 3.87
C ASP A 394 -17.76 -17.13 4.34
N TRP A 395 -18.34 -16.69 5.46
CA TRP A 395 -19.56 -17.27 6.00
C TRP A 395 -20.83 -16.87 5.24
N ALA A 396 -20.85 -15.76 4.49
CA ALA A 396 -22.07 -15.26 3.84
C ALA A 396 -22.62 -16.20 2.75
N LYS A 397 -21.76 -17.11 2.23
CA LYS A 397 -22.13 -18.14 1.26
C LYS A 397 -23.09 -19.16 1.86
N ASP A 398 -22.75 -19.64 3.06
CA ASP A 398 -23.40 -20.79 3.68
C ASP A 398 -24.24 -20.42 4.91
N THR A 399 -24.04 -19.21 5.46
CA THR A 399 -24.65 -18.74 6.70
C THR A 399 -25.36 -17.41 6.48
N ARG A 400 -26.50 -17.23 7.16
CA ARG A 400 -27.28 -15.98 7.11
C ARG A 400 -26.99 -15.11 8.33
N PRO A 401 -26.93 -13.78 8.17
CA PRO A 401 -26.73 -12.88 9.30
C PRO A 401 -27.89 -12.97 10.28
N ARG A 402 -27.57 -12.94 11.57
CA ARG A 402 -28.49 -13.02 12.70
C ARG A 402 -28.50 -11.76 13.53
N SER A 403 -27.46 -10.95 13.45
CA SER A 403 -27.48 -9.59 13.98
C SER A 403 -26.64 -8.63 13.16
N ALA A 404 -26.87 -7.34 13.35
CA ALA A 404 -26.10 -6.26 12.77
C ALA A 404 -25.86 -5.15 13.78
N PHE A 405 -24.77 -4.41 13.58
CA PHE A 405 -24.51 -3.15 14.26
C PHE A 405 -23.97 -2.16 13.25
N ASN A 406 -24.66 -1.03 13.12
CA ASN A 406 -24.16 0.11 12.38
C ASN A 406 -23.42 1.02 13.37
N ASN A 407 -22.09 1.02 13.32
CA ASN A 407 -21.26 1.79 14.25
C ASN A 407 -20.90 3.18 13.74
N GLY A 408 -21.53 3.64 12.65
CA GLY A 408 -21.68 5.06 12.27
C GLY A 408 -20.44 5.94 12.12
N TYR A 409 -20.57 7.13 11.56
CA TYR A 409 -19.49 8.13 11.57
C TYR A 409 -20.03 9.46 12.09
N SER A 410 -19.54 9.99 13.22
CA SER A 410 -20.15 11.22 13.75
C SER A 410 -20.01 12.39 12.77
N GLY A 411 -21.14 12.85 12.24
CA GLY A 411 -21.26 14.12 11.51
C GLY A 411 -21.39 14.03 10.00
N ASP A 412 -21.75 12.88 9.41
CA ASP A 412 -22.17 12.78 7.99
C ASP A 412 -23.71 12.73 7.88
N PRO A 413 -24.34 13.38 6.89
CA PRO A 413 -25.77 13.21 6.64
C PRO A 413 -26.20 11.84 6.08
N HIS A 414 -25.29 10.87 5.85
CA HIS A 414 -25.59 9.54 5.25
C HIS A 414 -25.12 8.33 6.07
N ASP A 415 -25.60 8.20 7.30
CA ASP A 415 -25.12 7.18 8.22
C ASP A 415 -26.07 5.98 8.41
N ASP A 416 -27.23 5.94 7.75
CA ASP A 416 -28.17 4.81 7.84
C ASP A 416 -27.89 3.78 6.74
N VAL A 417 -28.16 2.49 7.02
CA VAL A 417 -27.88 1.41 6.05
C VAL A 417 -29.15 0.69 5.64
N ARG A 418 -29.52 0.78 4.36
CA ARG A 418 -30.65 0.06 3.78
C ARG A 418 -30.22 -1.31 3.23
N LEU A 419 -31.07 -2.31 3.44
CA LEU A 419 -30.80 -3.72 3.20
C LEU A 419 -31.70 -4.30 2.10
N PHE A 420 -31.14 -5.18 1.28
CA PHE A 420 -31.77 -5.74 0.08
C PHE A 420 -31.66 -7.26 0.00
N ARG A 421 -32.73 -7.92 -0.45
CA ARG A 421 -32.77 -9.40 -0.54
C ARG A 421 -32.04 -9.94 -1.76
N GLU A 422 -31.87 -9.11 -2.78
CA GLU A 422 -31.21 -9.49 -4.04
C GLU A 422 -29.92 -8.69 -4.28
N PRO A 423 -29.02 -9.18 -5.15
CA PRO A 423 -27.91 -8.39 -5.65
C PRO A 423 -28.37 -7.12 -6.40
N ASN A 424 -27.47 -6.16 -6.54
CA ASN A 424 -27.66 -4.87 -7.21
C ASN A 424 -28.76 -4.00 -6.57
N ARG A 425 -28.87 -4.04 -5.23
CA ARG A 425 -29.82 -3.22 -4.44
C ARG A 425 -31.29 -3.40 -4.88
N LYS A 426 -31.69 -4.66 -5.09
CA LYS A 426 -33.06 -5.04 -5.45
C LYS A 426 -33.80 -5.64 -4.26
N GLU A 427 -35.11 -5.39 -4.20
CA GLU A 427 -35.99 -5.81 -3.10
C GLU A 427 -35.55 -5.30 -1.71
N PRO A 428 -35.70 -3.98 -1.43
CA PRO A 428 -35.40 -3.43 -0.11
C PRO A 428 -36.34 -4.03 0.95
N PHE A 429 -35.82 -4.40 2.11
CA PHE A 429 -36.62 -5.03 3.17
C PHE A 429 -36.34 -4.53 4.58
N GLY A 430 -35.30 -3.72 4.79
CA GLY A 430 -34.94 -3.26 6.12
C GLY A 430 -33.94 -2.11 6.08
N CYS A 431 -33.74 -1.49 7.23
CA CYS A 431 -32.77 -0.42 7.40
C CYS A 431 -32.19 -0.45 8.82
N VAL A 432 -30.90 -0.16 8.96
CA VAL A 432 -30.15 -0.16 10.22
C VAL A 432 -29.65 1.26 10.46
N GLN A 433 -30.24 1.94 11.44
CA GLN A 433 -29.89 3.33 11.74
C GLN A 433 -28.50 3.45 12.37
N GLU A 434 -27.87 4.61 12.24
CA GLU A 434 -26.60 4.88 12.90
C GLU A 434 -26.64 4.54 14.41
N ASN A 435 -25.59 3.89 14.91
CA ASN A 435 -25.42 3.49 16.31
C ASN A 435 -26.49 2.52 16.82
N THR A 436 -27.19 1.81 15.92
CA THR A 436 -28.21 0.81 16.30
C THR A 436 -27.74 -0.63 16.11
N LYS A 437 -28.13 -1.47 17.08
CA LYS A 437 -27.89 -2.92 17.11
C LYS A 437 -29.20 -3.63 16.82
N VAL A 438 -29.21 -4.55 15.88
CA VAL A 438 -30.42 -5.22 15.39
C VAL A 438 -30.20 -6.72 15.39
N ASN A 439 -31.16 -7.48 15.93
CA ASN A 439 -31.23 -8.93 15.77
C ASN A 439 -32.26 -9.28 14.69
N TYR A 440 -31.94 -10.24 13.83
CA TYR A 440 -32.80 -10.67 12.73
C TYR A 440 -33.46 -12.03 13.01
N PRO A 441 -34.68 -12.26 12.49
CA PRO A 441 -35.31 -13.58 12.53
C PRO A 441 -34.53 -14.60 11.69
N ASP A 442 -34.77 -15.88 11.94
CA ASP A 442 -34.09 -16.96 11.22
C ASP A 442 -34.44 -16.93 9.74
N GLY A 443 -33.48 -17.24 8.88
CA GLY A 443 -33.69 -17.34 7.43
C GLY A 443 -33.73 -16.00 6.69
N LEU A 444 -33.25 -14.91 7.30
CA LEU A 444 -33.13 -13.63 6.61
C LEU A 444 -32.20 -13.76 5.39
N VAL A 445 -32.70 -13.38 4.21
CA VAL A 445 -31.89 -13.32 2.99
C VAL A 445 -31.43 -11.89 2.78
N LEU A 446 -30.13 -11.67 2.93
CA LEU A 446 -29.46 -10.40 2.69
C LEU A 446 -28.39 -10.63 1.63
N ARG A 447 -28.41 -9.82 0.57
CA ARG A 447 -27.52 -9.97 -0.59
C ARG A 447 -26.83 -8.70 -1.03
N SER A 448 -27.38 -7.54 -0.71
CA SER A 448 -26.74 -6.26 -0.96
C SER A 448 -27.20 -5.22 0.06
N HIS A 449 -26.46 -4.11 0.14
CA HIS A 449 -26.80 -2.99 1.03
C HIS A 449 -26.32 -1.66 0.43
N GLU A 450 -26.95 -0.57 0.87
CA GLU A 450 -26.56 0.79 0.49
C GLU A 450 -26.59 1.70 1.72
N TRP A 451 -25.69 2.68 1.76
CA TRP A 451 -25.70 3.75 2.76
C TRP A 451 -26.64 4.86 2.28
N VAL A 452 -27.55 5.31 3.15
CA VAL A 452 -28.61 6.27 2.84
C VAL A 452 -28.62 7.42 3.85
N ALA A 453 -29.19 8.56 3.42
CA ALA A 453 -29.34 9.73 4.29
C ALA A 453 -30.23 9.48 5.52
N ALA A 454 -31.25 8.63 5.32
CA ALA A 454 -32.16 8.20 6.37
C ALA A 454 -32.83 6.89 5.95
N CYS A 455 -33.06 6.02 6.93
CA CYS A 455 -34.14 5.05 6.91
C CYS A 455 -35.50 5.78 6.77
#